data_AF-A0A8K0FYZ6-F1
#
_entry.id   AF-A0A8K0FYZ6-F1
#
_cell.length_a   1.000
_cell.length_b   1.000
_cell.length_c   1.000
_cell.angle_alpha   90.00
_cell.angle_beta   90.00
_cell.angle_gamma   90.00
#
_symmetry.space_group_name_H-M   'P 1'
#
loop_
_entity.id
_entity.type
_entity.pdbx_description
1 polymer ?
#
loop_
_entity_poly.entity_id
_entity_poly.type
_entity_poly.pdbx_seq_one_letter_code
_entity_poly.pdbx_strand_id
1 'polypeptide(L)'
;MMKCIKLLILTCVLLYVSVEAKLYTEDYCWRDYNGVVPSDAFEAGFDKDGKTLYIGQVFHEKIIVPGKIYAGDKNVYFEYFSVEYTSAQNIKILCSRSRNTLRWIATNHTQARNLVPHNTLINGGYEEKCSTYLGRSKRRPGAEIGKVMCCEAETHCYGLYTTKNGKGDLEGEFDILAYNDNNSDSSNDTININYGDTTSTTKKMDSWTTFTTTEKVTTPINKPIDSYKQITIIMFSND
;
A
#
# COMPACT_ATOMS: atom_id res chain seq x y z
N MET A 1 -4.71 25.98 43.31
CA MET A 1 -3.50 25.63 42.53
C MET A 1 -3.65 24.30 41.77
N MET A 2 -3.96 23.16 42.42
CA MET A 2 -4.07 21.84 41.74
C MET A 2 -5.17 21.72 40.66
N LYS A 3 -6.30 22.43 40.77
CA LYS A 3 -7.37 22.40 39.74
C LYS A 3 -6.92 23.04 38.42
N CYS A 4 -6.09 24.08 38.48
CA CYS A 4 -5.55 24.76 37.30
C CYS A 4 -4.50 23.91 36.57
N ILE A 5 -3.69 23.14 37.31
CA ILE A 5 -2.67 22.24 36.76
C ILE A 5 -3.34 21.08 36.00
N LYS A 6 -4.40 20.48 36.54
CA LYS A 6 -5.16 19.42 35.85
C LYS A 6 -5.83 19.92 34.55
N LEU A 7 -6.36 21.14 34.55
CA LEU A 7 -6.97 21.73 33.36
C LEU A 7 -5.92 22.02 32.28
N LEU A 8 -4.75 22.56 32.67
CA LEU A 8 -3.62 22.78 31.75
C LEU A 8 -3.08 21.49 31.15
N ILE A 9 -2.92 20.44 31.95
CA ILE A 9 -2.46 19.13 31.46
C ILE A 9 -3.50 18.54 30.49
N LEU A 10 -4.80 18.59 30.82
CA LEU A 10 -5.85 18.09 29.94
C LEU A 10 -5.90 18.86 28.61
N THR A 11 -5.75 20.19 28.64
CA THR A 11 -5.69 20.99 27.42
C THR A 11 -4.44 20.69 26.59
N CYS A 12 -3.28 20.49 27.21
CA CYS A 12 -2.06 20.10 26.49
C CYS A 12 -2.16 18.70 25.87
N VAL A 13 -2.77 17.74 26.58
CA VAL A 13 -3.03 16.39 26.05
C VAL A 13 -4.02 16.45 24.88
N LEU A 14 -5.11 17.21 25.01
CA LEU A 14 -6.08 17.37 23.91
C LEU A 14 -5.47 18.08 22.70
N LEU A 15 -4.61 19.08 22.93
CA LEU A 15 -3.86 19.75 21.86
C LEU A 15 -2.86 18.79 21.21
N TYR A 16 -2.12 18.01 21.99
CA TYR A 16 -1.19 17.00 21.48
C TYR A 16 -1.91 15.94 20.63
N VAL A 17 -3.03 15.40 21.12
CA VAL A 17 -3.87 14.45 20.37
C VAL A 17 -4.42 15.09 19.10
N SER A 18 -4.80 16.38 19.13
CA SER A 18 -5.27 17.09 17.94
C SER A 18 -4.18 17.40 16.91
N VAL A 19 -2.92 17.52 17.35
CA VAL A 19 -1.74 17.69 16.49
C VAL A 19 -1.41 16.36 15.80
N GLU A 20 -1.41 15.25 16.53
CA GLU A 20 -1.25 13.90 15.94
C GLU A 20 -2.40 13.55 14.98
N ALA A 21 -3.65 13.90 15.33
CA ALA A 21 -4.81 13.66 14.47
C ALA A 21 -4.83 14.50 13.18
N LYS A 22 -4.05 15.59 13.13
CA LYS A 22 -3.95 16.46 11.94
C LYS A 22 -2.96 15.97 10.88
N LEU A 23 -2.18 14.92 11.15
CA LEU A 23 -1.07 14.50 10.28
C LEU A 23 -1.30 13.17 9.53
N TYR A 24 -2.51 12.62 9.55
CA TYR A 24 -2.83 11.37 8.86
C TYR A 24 -4.10 11.49 8.02
N THR A 25 -4.13 12.43 7.09
CA THR A 25 -5.04 12.27 5.95
C THR A 25 -4.28 11.45 4.92
N GLU A 26 -4.67 10.20 4.68
CA GLU A 26 -4.18 9.49 3.51
C GLU A 26 -4.52 10.34 2.28
N ASP A 27 -3.47 10.76 1.57
CA ASP A 27 -3.57 11.59 0.36
C ASP A 27 -4.25 10.84 -0.81
N TYR A 28 -4.47 9.54 -0.63
CA TYR A 28 -5.31 8.70 -1.47
C TYR A 28 -6.42 8.05 -0.63
N CYS A 29 -7.49 7.62 -1.28
CA CYS A 29 -8.58 6.90 -0.62
C CYS A 29 -9.29 5.95 -1.58
N TRP A 30 -10.01 4.97 -1.02
CA TRP A 30 -10.86 4.06 -1.77
C TRP A 30 -12.33 4.51 -1.66
N ARG A 31 -12.94 4.91 -2.77
CA ARG A 31 -14.34 5.34 -2.82
C ARG A 31 -15.22 4.26 -3.44
N ASP A 32 -16.48 4.17 -3.05
CA ASP A 32 -17.42 3.27 -3.72
C ASP A 32 -17.56 3.61 -5.19
N TYR A 33 -17.58 2.58 -6.04
CA TYR A 33 -17.70 2.72 -7.48
C TYR A 33 -18.96 1.99 -7.97
N ASN A 34 -19.83 2.77 -8.62
CA ASN A 34 -21.10 2.30 -9.18
C ASN A 34 -21.21 2.59 -10.69
N GLY A 35 -20.07 2.78 -11.36
CA GLY A 35 -19.99 3.19 -12.76
C GLY A 35 -19.79 4.68 -12.99
N VAL A 36 -19.80 5.50 -11.93
CA VAL A 36 -19.45 6.93 -12.00
C VAL A 36 -18.03 7.11 -11.48
N VAL A 37 -17.14 7.59 -12.34
CA VAL A 37 -15.74 7.87 -11.99
C VAL A 37 -15.66 9.20 -11.21
N PRO A 38 -15.15 9.20 -9.97
CA PRO A 38 -14.90 10.44 -9.23
C PRO A 38 -13.88 11.35 -9.93
N SER A 39 -14.01 12.67 -9.77
CA SER A 39 -13.09 13.64 -10.40
C SER A 39 -11.66 13.55 -9.88
N ASP A 40 -11.47 12.96 -8.69
CA ASP A 40 -10.19 12.69 -8.05
C ASP A 40 -9.74 11.23 -8.22
N ALA A 41 -10.38 10.46 -9.10
CA ALA A 41 -9.93 9.10 -9.42
C ALA A 41 -8.51 9.11 -10.01
N PHE A 42 -7.67 8.19 -9.55
CA PHE A 42 -6.29 8.10 -10.02
C PHE A 42 -6.24 7.44 -11.42
N GLU A 43 -5.87 8.22 -12.43
CA GLU A 43 -5.63 7.73 -13.78
C GLU A 43 -4.35 6.88 -13.81
N ALA A 44 -4.50 5.56 -13.88
CA ALA A 44 -3.42 4.60 -13.71
C ALA A 44 -2.65 4.29 -15.02
N GLY A 45 -3.20 4.70 -16.15
CA GLY A 45 -2.59 4.56 -17.47
C GLY A 45 -3.65 4.55 -18.57
N PHE A 46 -3.24 4.09 -19.74
CA PHE A 46 -4.10 3.96 -20.92
C PHE A 46 -3.94 2.56 -21.50
N ASP A 47 -5.03 1.99 -21.98
CA ASP A 47 -4.98 0.74 -22.74
C ASP A 47 -4.36 0.95 -24.14
N LYS A 48 -4.32 -0.12 -24.93
CA LYS A 48 -3.73 -0.10 -26.29
C LYS A 48 -4.46 0.82 -27.27
N ASP A 49 -5.71 1.17 -26.99
CA ASP A 49 -6.56 2.01 -27.83
C ASP A 49 -6.64 3.45 -27.29
N GLY A 50 -5.87 3.78 -26.24
CA GLY A 50 -5.84 5.09 -25.61
C GLY A 50 -6.94 5.35 -24.59
N LYS A 51 -7.70 4.32 -24.19
CA LYS A 51 -8.75 4.44 -23.18
C LYS A 51 -8.14 4.53 -21.79
N THR A 52 -8.54 5.53 -21.01
CA THR A 52 -8.07 5.69 -19.62
C THR A 52 -8.45 4.48 -18.78
N LEU A 53 -7.49 4.01 -17.99
CA LEU A 53 -7.65 2.96 -17.01
C LEU A 53 -7.56 3.52 -15.59
N TYR A 54 -8.41 3.01 -14.71
CA TYR A 54 -8.40 3.27 -13.28
C TYR A 54 -8.13 1.99 -12.50
N ILE A 55 -7.71 2.15 -11.25
CA ILE A 55 -7.53 1.01 -10.33
C ILE A 55 -8.82 0.82 -9.54
N GLY A 56 -9.40 -0.36 -9.69
CA GLY A 56 -10.49 -0.83 -8.85
C GLY A 56 -9.99 -1.86 -7.85
N GLN A 57 -10.77 -2.09 -6.79
CA GLN A 57 -10.71 -3.30 -5.99
C GLN A 57 -12.11 -3.85 -5.77
N VAL A 58 -12.21 -5.17 -5.65
CA VAL A 58 -13.47 -5.88 -5.46
C VAL A 58 -13.35 -6.89 -4.33
N PHE A 59 -14.45 -7.10 -3.61
CA PHE A 59 -14.56 -8.21 -2.69
C PHE A 59 -14.98 -9.48 -3.43
N HIS A 60 -14.05 -10.41 -3.58
CA HIS A 60 -14.24 -11.69 -4.28
C HIS A 60 -13.73 -12.83 -3.40
N GLU A 61 -14.49 -13.92 -3.26
CA GLU A 61 -14.10 -15.09 -2.44
C GLU A 61 -13.53 -14.73 -1.04
N LYS A 62 -14.18 -13.76 -0.38
CA LYS A 62 -13.82 -13.25 0.96
C LYS A 62 -12.50 -12.49 1.06
N ILE A 63 -11.87 -12.16 -0.06
CA ILE A 63 -10.67 -11.35 -0.13
C ILE A 63 -10.92 -10.08 -0.95
N ILE A 64 -10.03 -9.10 -0.80
CA ILE A 64 -9.99 -7.90 -1.63
C ILE A 64 -8.99 -8.15 -2.76
N VAL A 65 -9.44 -8.02 -4.00
CA VAL A 65 -8.63 -8.25 -5.19
C VAL A 65 -8.60 -6.96 -6.02
N PRO A 66 -7.41 -6.40 -6.32
CA PRO A 66 -7.33 -5.24 -7.17
C PRO A 66 -7.40 -5.62 -8.65
N GLY A 67 -7.85 -4.68 -9.47
CA GLY A 67 -8.04 -4.88 -10.90
C GLY A 67 -8.15 -3.56 -11.65
N LYS A 68 -8.45 -3.67 -12.94
CA LYS A 68 -8.61 -2.52 -13.83
C LYS A 68 -10.07 -2.16 -14.06
N ILE A 69 -10.35 -0.86 -14.13
CA ILE A 69 -11.63 -0.31 -14.57
C ILE A 69 -11.34 0.52 -15.82
N TYR A 70 -12.10 0.30 -16.88
CA TYR A 70 -12.02 1.13 -18.07
C TYR A 70 -12.92 2.37 -17.92
N ALA A 71 -12.48 3.53 -18.41
CA ALA A 71 -13.33 4.72 -18.44
C ALA A 71 -14.67 4.46 -19.13
N GLY A 72 -15.78 4.83 -18.47
CA GLY A 72 -17.14 4.60 -18.98
C GLY A 72 -17.64 3.15 -18.86
N ASP A 73 -16.88 2.25 -18.22
CA ASP A 73 -17.32 0.90 -17.89
C ASP A 73 -17.65 0.80 -16.39
N LYS A 74 -18.77 0.16 -16.04
CA LYS A 74 -19.15 -0.05 -14.64
C LYS A 74 -18.46 -1.24 -13.98
N ASN A 75 -17.78 -2.06 -14.77
CA ASN A 75 -17.16 -3.29 -14.30
C ASN A 75 -15.70 -3.07 -13.90
N VAL A 76 -15.24 -3.86 -12.93
CA VAL A 76 -13.83 -4.11 -12.66
C VAL A 76 -13.44 -5.46 -13.24
N TYR A 77 -12.25 -5.53 -13.83
CA TYR A 77 -11.64 -6.74 -14.38
C TYR A 77 -10.43 -7.08 -13.52
N PHE A 78 -10.40 -8.26 -12.93
CA PHE A 78 -9.41 -8.65 -11.94
C PHE A 78 -8.97 -10.09 -12.14
N GLU A 79 -7.70 -10.35 -11.79
CA GLU A 79 -7.12 -11.69 -11.89
C GLU A 79 -7.40 -12.45 -10.60
N TYR A 80 -7.89 -13.68 -10.73
CA TYR A 80 -8.01 -14.63 -9.64
C TYR A 80 -7.72 -16.03 -10.19
N PHE A 81 -6.74 -16.73 -9.59
CA PHE A 81 -6.28 -18.05 -10.06
C PHE A 81 -6.02 -18.15 -11.57
N SER A 82 -5.30 -17.19 -12.12
CA SER A 82 -4.88 -17.09 -13.54
C SER A 82 -6.02 -16.92 -14.54
N VAL A 83 -7.20 -16.53 -14.07
CA VAL A 83 -8.39 -16.27 -14.88
C VAL A 83 -8.84 -14.82 -14.70
N GLU A 84 -9.33 -14.21 -15.78
CA GLU A 84 -9.98 -12.89 -15.68
C GLU A 84 -11.41 -13.07 -15.19
N TYR A 85 -11.70 -12.45 -14.06
CA TYR A 85 -13.05 -12.29 -13.55
C TYR A 85 -13.52 -10.85 -13.74
N THR A 86 -14.83 -10.67 -13.73
CA THR A 86 -15.45 -9.35 -13.78
C THR A 86 -16.55 -9.23 -12.74
N SER A 87 -16.70 -8.04 -12.17
CA SER A 87 -17.79 -7.71 -11.25
C SER A 87 -18.33 -6.32 -11.55
N ALA A 88 -19.65 -6.15 -11.38
CA ALA A 88 -20.35 -4.87 -11.41
C ALA A 88 -20.79 -4.41 -10.01
N GLN A 89 -20.39 -5.12 -8.95
CA GLN A 89 -20.86 -4.91 -7.58
C GLN A 89 -19.71 -4.93 -6.58
N ASN A 90 -19.91 -4.25 -5.45
CA ASN A 90 -18.95 -4.17 -4.34
C ASN A 90 -17.55 -3.71 -4.79
N ILE A 91 -17.53 -2.72 -5.68
CA ILE A 91 -16.30 -2.17 -6.25
C ILE A 91 -15.94 -0.89 -5.50
N LYS A 92 -14.65 -0.72 -5.24
CA LYS A 92 -14.08 0.57 -4.86
C LYS A 92 -13.09 1.02 -5.92
N ILE A 93 -12.95 2.33 -6.11
CA ILE A 93 -12.01 2.96 -7.04
C ILE A 93 -10.98 3.78 -6.25
N LEU A 94 -9.71 3.67 -6.66
CA LEU A 94 -8.61 4.42 -6.06
C LEU A 94 -8.70 5.89 -6.48
N CYS A 95 -8.76 6.77 -5.49
CA CYS A 95 -8.77 8.21 -5.67
C CYS A 95 -7.56 8.83 -4.99
N SER A 96 -7.06 9.94 -5.52
CA SER A 96 -5.91 10.66 -5.01
C SER A 96 -6.18 12.16 -5.08
N ARG A 97 -6.00 12.85 -3.96
CA ARG A 97 -6.30 14.29 -3.85
C ARG A 97 -5.36 15.15 -4.68
N SER A 98 -4.12 14.70 -4.86
CA SER A 98 -3.09 15.42 -5.61
C SER A 98 -2.37 14.48 -6.56
N ARG A 99 -2.23 14.92 -7.81
CA ARG A 99 -1.63 14.12 -8.91
C ARG A 99 -0.21 13.62 -8.62
N ASN A 100 0.50 14.27 -7.69
CA ASN A 100 1.89 13.96 -7.35
C ASN A 100 2.04 13.11 -6.09
N THR A 101 0.94 12.64 -5.49
CA THR A 101 1.00 11.82 -4.26
C THR A 101 1.28 10.35 -4.54
N LEU A 102 0.96 9.88 -5.74
CA LEU A 102 1.20 8.49 -6.16
C LEU A 102 2.18 8.49 -7.34
N ARG A 103 3.13 7.57 -7.32
CA ARG A 103 4.13 7.39 -8.37
C ARG A 103 4.31 5.92 -8.73
N TRP A 104 4.61 5.69 -10.00
CA TRP A 104 4.98 4.38 -10.51
C TRP A 104 6.50 4.17 -10.38
N ILE A 105 6.90 3.05 -9.78
CA ILE A 105 8.30 2.65 -9.67
C ILE A 105 8.53 1.47 -10.61
N ALA A 106 9.33 1.67 -11.65
CA ALA A 106 9.75 0.58 -12.53
C ALA A 106 10.60 -0.43 -11.76
N THR A 107 10.25 -1.71 -11.82
CA THR A 107 10.88 -2.77 -11.05
C THR A 107 10.70 -4.14 -11.73
N ASN A 108 11.10 -5.20 -11.05
CA ASN A 108 10.87 -6.58 -11.43
C ASN A 108 10.59 -7.43 -10.18
N HIS A 109 10.19 -8.68 -10.39
CA HIS A 109 9.83 -9.62 -9.31
C HIS A 109 10.92 -9.82 -8.25
N THR A 110 12.21 -9.76 -8.63
CA THR A 110 13.33 -9.84 -7.67
C THR A 110 13.54 -8.55 -6.89
N GLN A 111 13.48 -7.40 -7.56
CA GLN A 111 13.74 -6.08 -6.96
C GLN A 111 12.56 -5.55 -6.14
N ALA A 112 11.32 -5.91 -6.51
CA ALA A 112 10.11 -5.48 -5.83
C ALA A 112 10.11 -5.84 -4.33
N ARG A 113 10.75 -6.95 -3.96
CA ARG A 113 10.88 -7.38 -2.55
C ARG A 113 11.56 -6.32 -1.69
N ASN A 114 12.55 -5.60 -2.23
CA ASN A 114 13.29 -4.57 -1.49
C ASN A 114 12.44 -3.32 -1.21
N LEU A 115 11.34 -3.14 -1.94
CA LEU A 115 10.42 -2.00 -1.76
C LEU A 115 9.37 -2.25 -0.68
N VAL A 116 9.08 -3.53 -0.38
CA VAL A 116 8.04 -3.93 0.58
C VAL A 116 8.28 -3.38 1.99
N PRO A 117 9.48 -3.47 2.59
CA PRO A 117 9.71 -3.03 3.97
C PRO A 117 9.56 -1.52 4.18
N HIS A 118 9.59 -0.71 3.12
CA HIS A 118 9.55 0.75 3.23
C HIS A 118 8.13 1.29 3.48
N ASN A 119 7.10 0.43 3.47
CA ASN A 119 5.70 0.80 3.68
C ASN A 119 5.20 1.93 2.76
N THR A 120 5.88 2.17 1.64
CA THR A 120 5.49 3.18 0.64
C THR A 120 4.56 2.60 -0.42
N LEU A 121 4.50 1.27 -0.55
CA LEU A 121 3.70 0.61 -1.59
C LEU A 121 2.21 0.64 -1.23
N ILE A 122 1.35 0.78 -2.23
CA ILE A 122 -0.09 0.74 -2.02
C ILE A 122 -0.55 -0.72 -1.92
N ASN A 123 -0.98 -1.12 -0.72
CA ASN A 123 -1.51 -2.45 -0.46
C ASN A 123 -2.85 -2.63 -1.18
N GLY A 124 -2.96 -3.70 -1.97
CA GLY A 124 -4.14 -4.06 -2.74
C GLY A 124 -4.96 -5.20 -2.13
N GLY A 125 -4.52 -5.78 -1.01
CA GLY A 125 -5.16 -6.92 -0.36
C GLY A 125 -4.19 -8.01 0.06
N TYR A 126 -4.74 -9.21 0.28
CA TYR A 126 -4.02 -10.38 0.75
C TYR A 126 -4.62 -11.65 0.15
N GLU A 127 -3.78 -12.50 -0.43
CA GLU A 127 -4.17 -13.70 -1.17
C GLU A 127 -3.16 -14.81 -0.91
N GLU A 128 -3.62 -15.99 -0.51
CA GLU A 128 -2.77 -17.18 -0.30
C GLU A 128 -1.48 -16.95 0.53
N LYS A 129 -1.57 -16.15 1.60
CA LYS A 129 -0.42 -15.76 2.46
C LYS A 129 0.52 -14.72 1.87
N CYS A 130 0.12 -14.09 0.79
CA CYS A 130 0.88 -13.08 0.09
C CYS A 130 0.19 -11.73 0.22
N SER A 131 0.96 -10.70 0.53
CA SER A 131 0.49 -9.33 0.37
C SER A 131 0.43 -9.02 -1.12
N THR A 132 -0.66 -8.39 -1.54
CA THR A 132 -0.81 -7.92 -2.91
C THR A 132 -0.60 -6.40 -2.95
N TYR A 133 0.03 -5.92 -4.02
CA TYR A 133 0.29 -4.51 -4.27
C TYR A 133 -0.22 -4.11 -5.64
N LEU A 134 -0.49 -2.83 -5.84
CA LEU A 134 -0.98 -2.35 -7.14
C LEU A 134 0.17 -2.27 -8.14
N GLY A 135 -0.01 -2.89 -9.31
CA GLY A 135 1.00 -2.86 -10.38
C GLY A 135 0.39 -2.71 -11.76
N ARG A 136 1.23 -2.32 -12.72
CA ARG A 136 0.86 -2.26 -14.13
C ARG A 136 1.96 -2.77 -15.05
N SER A 137 1.56 -3.29 -16.21
CA SER A 137 2.47 -3.81 -17.21
C SER A 137 3.33 -2.67 -17.80
N LYS A 138 4.58 -3.02 -18.09
CA LYS A 138 5.54 -2.12 -18.75
C LYS A 138 5.44 -2.20 -20.28
N ARG A 139 4.86 -3.29 -20.80
CA ARG A 139 4.82 -3.59 -22.24
C ARG A 139 3.78 -2.72 -22.96
N ARG A 140 4.25 -1.94 -23.94
CA ARG A 140 3.41 -1.26 -24.95
C ARG A 140 2.74 -2.30 -25.86
N PRO A 141 1.56 -2.01 -26.48
CA PRO A 141 0.97 -0.69 -26.76
C PRO A 141 0.11 -0.04 -25.66
N GLY A 142 -0.19 -0.72 -24.55
CA GLY A 142 -1.00 -0.14 -23.48
C GLY A 142 -0.80 -0.86 -22.15
N ALA A 143 -1.08 -0.15 -21.05
CA ALA A 143 -0.95 -0.68 -19.71
C ALA A 143 -2.04 -1.73 -19.43
N GLU A 144 -1.68 -2.77 -18.70
CA GLU A 144 -2.59 -3.69 -18.03
C GLU A 144 -2.36 -3.53 -16.53
N ILE A 145 -3.43 -3.32 -15.75
CA ILE A 145 -3.32 -3.11 -14.30
C ILE A 145 -3.77 -4.37 -13.57
N GLY A 146 -3.11 -4.68 -12.46
CA GLY A 146 -3.48 -5.79 -11.60
C GLY A 146 -2.71 -5.79 -10.30
N LYS A 147 -2.29 -6.97 -9.86
CA LYS A 147 -1.73 -7.22 -8.53
C LYS A 147 -0.30 -7.76 -8.61
N VAL A 148 0.61 -7.18 -7.83
CA VAL A 148 1.94 -7.73 -7.58
C VAL A 148 1.87 -8.56 -6.32
N MET A 149 2.16 -9.85 -6.40
CA MET A 149 2.11 -10.75 -5.24
C MET A 149 3.50 -10.91 -4.62
N CYS A 150 3.60 -10.59 -3.32
CA CYS A 150 4.82 -10.77 -2.53
C CYS A 150 4.49 -11.53 -1.24
N CYS A 151 5.03 -12.72 -1.09
CA CYS A 151 4.79 -13.59 0.06
C CYS A 151 5.94 -13.47 1.06
N GLU A 152 5.62 -13.49 2.36
CA GLU A 152 6.65 -13.29 3.39
C GLU A 152 7.69 -14.40 3.41
N ALA A 153 7.29 -15.63 3.07
CA ALA A 153 8.15 -16.80 3.04
C ALA A 153 9.15 -16.79 1.87
N GLU A 154 9.01 -15.88 0.92
CA GLU A 154 9.79 -15.87 -0.32
C GLU A 154 10.85 -14.74 -0.33
N THR A 155 11.97 -15.02 -0.99
CA THR A 155 13.07 -14.05 -1.16
C THR A 155 12.82 -13.07 -2.31
N HIS A 156 11.83 -13.34 -3.14
CA HIS A 156 11.37 -12.50 -4.25
C HIS A 156 9.85 -12.47 -4.31
N CYS A 157 9.28 -11.43 -4.92
CA CYS A 157 7.86 -11.44 -5.27
C CYS A 157 7.63 -12.43 -6.43
N TYR A 158 6.40 -12.92 -6.60
CA TYR A 158 6.08 -13.78 -7.74
C TYR A 158 6.02 -13.00 -9.06
N GLY A 159 5.57 -11.75 -9.00
CA GLY A 159 5.47 -10.86 -10.16
C GLY A 159 4.12 -10.16 -10.23
N LEU A 160 3.88 -9.50 -11.35
CA LEU A 160 2.63 -8.82 -11.66
C LEU A 160 1.66 -9.78 -12.34
N TYR A 161 0.51 -9.99 -11.73
CA TYR A 161 -0.64 -10.66 -12.30
C TYR A 161 -1.59 -9.62 -12.88
N THR A 162 -1.87 -9.73 -14.17
CA THR A 162 -2.83 -8.89 -14.91
C THR A 162 -3.82 -9.78 -15.63
N THR A 163 -4.78 -9.17 -16.31
CA THR A 163 -5.74 -9.91 -17.13
C THR A 163 -5.79 -9.38 -18.55
N LYS A 164 -6.19 -10.22 -19.50
CA LYS A 164 -6.53 -9.79 -20.85
C LYS A 164 -7.42 -10.84 -21.52
N ASN A 165 -8.54 -10.41 -22.11
CA ASN A 165 -9.41 -11.26 -22.93
C ASN A 165 -9.82 -12.57 -22.25
N GLY A 166 -10.23 -12.54 -20.98
CA GLY A 166 -10.66 -13.72 -20.24
C GLY A 166 -9.53 -14.50 -19.55
N LYS A 167 -8.25 -14.13 -19.75
CA LYS A 167 -7.09 -14.85 -19.20
C LYS A 167 -6.30 -14.00 -18.23
N GLY A 168 -5.68 -14.64 -17.24
CA GLY A 168 -4.62 -14.04 -16.42
C GLY A 168 -3.26 -14.15 -17.11
N ASP A 169 -2.44 -13.12 -16.97
CA ASP A 169 -1.05 -13.06 -17.45
C ASP A 169 -0.12 -12.74 -16.27
N LEU A 170 1.05 -13.38 -16.22
CA LEU A 170 2.11 -13.13 -15.24
C LEU A 170 3.31 -12.43 -15.90
N GLU A 171 3.72 -11.30 -15.34
CA GLU A 171 4.87 -10.52 -15.82
C GLU A 171 5.96 -10.40 -14.76
N GLY A 172 7.20 -10.66 -15.16
CA GLY A 172 8.38 -10.53 -14.30
C GLY A 172 8.93 -9.11 -14.19
N GLU A 173 8.62 -8.22 -15.14
CA GLU A 173 8.98 -6.79 -15.15
C GLU A 173 7.71 -5.94 -15.20
N PHE A 174 7.63 -4.90 -14.37
CA PHE A 174 6.42 -4.12 -14.19
C PHE A 174 6.70 -2.79 -13.50
N ASP A 175 5.71 -1.90 -13.48
CA ASP A 175 5.70 -0.77 -12.56
C ASP A 175 4.85 -1.13 -11.32
N ILE A 176 5.33 -0.79 -10.13
CA ILE A 176 4.58 -0.93 -8.87
C ILE A 176 4.21 0.45 -8.30
N LEU A 177 2.99 0.59 -7.78
CA LEU A 177 2.48 1.87 -7.29
C LEU A 177 2.95 2.13 -5.87
N ALA A 178 3.46 3.34 -5.64
CA ALA A 178 3.92 3.78 -4.34
C ALA A 178 3.45 5.21 -4.03
N TYR A 179 3.37 5.53 -2.75
CA TYR A 179 3.26 6.90 -2.27
C TYR A 179 4.55 7.67 -2.57
N ASN A 180 4.38 8.92 -2.99
CA ASN A 180 5.47 9.86 -3.21
C ASN A 180 5.71 10.62 -1.90
N ASP A 181 6.69 10.17 -1.12
CA ASP A 181 7.04 10.85 0.13
C ASP A 181 7.70 12.21 -0.15
N ASN A 182 6.88 13.26 -0.11
CA ASN A 182 7.35 14.64 -0.22
C ASN A 182 8.02 15.15 1.07
N ASN A 183 8.05 14.37 2.18
CA ASN A 183 8.82 14.70 3.39
C ASN A 183 10.28 14.27 3.31
N SER A 184 10.77 13.84 2.13
CA SER A 184 12.20 13.82 1.83
C SER A 184 12.74 15.23 1.56
N ASP A 185 12.41 16.19 2.44
CA ASP A 185 13.03 17.51 2.47
C ASP A 185 14.47 17.37 2.95
N SER A 186 15.41 17.45 2.01
CA SER A 186 16.72 18.08 2.19
C SER A 186 17.65 17.56 3.32
N SER A 187 17.91 16.25 3.38
CA SER A 187 19.23 15.77 3.80
C SER A 187 19.87 15.02 2.64
N ASN A 188 21.04 15.49 2.23
CA ASN A 188 21.86 14.98 1.12
C ASN A 188 22.21 13.49 1.25
N ASP A 189 21.29 12.59 0.94
CA ASP A 189 21.60 11.20 0.65
C ASP A 189 21.54 11.00 -0.87
N THR A 190 22.56 11.52 -1.55
CA THR A 190 22.97 10.95 -2.84
C THR A 190 23.31 9.48 -2.59
N ILE A 191 22.38 8.59 -2.89
CA ILE A 191 22.65 7.15 -2.95
C ILE A 191 23.55 6.92 -4.18
N ASN A 192 24.86 7.10 -4.00
CA ASN A 192 25.86 6.56 -4.91
C ASN A 192 25.99 5.07 -4.62
N ILE A 193 25.33 4.23 -5.41
CA ILE A 193 25.50 2.78 -5.34
C ILE A 193 26.82 2.43 -6.04
N ASN A 194 27.91 2.36 -5.28
CA ASN A 194 29.12 1.67 -5.72
C ASN A 194 29.01 0.19 -5.34
N TYR A 195 29.04 -0.67 -6.36
CA TYR A 195 29.06 -2.11 -6.20
C TYR A 195 30.42 -2.54 -5.67
N GLY A 196 30.46 -2.98 -4.42
CA GLY A 196 31.64 -3.56 -3.79
C GLY A 196 31.25 -4.86 -3.10
N ASP A 197 31.85 -5.96 -3.55
CA ASP A 197 31.83 -7.26 -2.88
C ASP A 197 32.20 -7.10 -1.40
N THR A 198 31.48 -7.77 -0.49
CA THR A 198 32.15 -8.50 0.60
C THR A 198 31.24 -9.44 1.39
N THR A 199 31.88 -10.54 1.77
CA THR A 199 31.49 -11.71 2.56
C THR A 199 31.04 -11.41 4.00
N SER A 200 30.15 -12.25 4.52
CA SER A 200 29.62 -12.21 5.88
C SER A 200 30.57 -12.78 6.92
N THR A 201 30.59 -12.18 8.12
CA THR A 201 30.98 -12.89 9.35
C THR A 201 30.20 -12.32 10.53
N THR A 202 29.61 -13.20 11.33
CA THR A 202 28.79 -12.89 12.50
C THR A 202 29.63 -12.78 13.77
N LYS A 203 29.28 -11.84 14.64
CA LYS A 203 29.60 -11.90 16.07
C LYS A 203 28.36 -11.55 16.90
N LYS A 204 28.12 -12.37 17.92
CA LYS A 204 27.02 -12.32 18.88
C LYS A 204 27.41 -11.38 20.03
N MET A 205 26.48 -10.57 20.53
CA MET A 205 26.64 -9.88 21.81
C MET A 205 25.28 -9.74 22.52
N ASP A 206 25.24 -10.15 23.78
CA ASP A 206 24.04 -10.40 24.56
C ASP A 206 23.74 -9.22 25.51
N SER A 207 22.52 -8.66 25.45
CA SER A 207 21.65 -8.26 26.58
C SER A 207 20.55 -7.29 26.10
N TRP A 208 19.28 -7.71 26.21
CA TRP A 208 18.10 -6.90 25.87
C TRP A 208 17.10 -6.98 27.03
N THR A 209 16.35 -5.91 27.27
CA THR A 209 15.14 -5.97 28.12
C THR A 209 13.96 -5.41 27.34
N THR A 210 12.90 -6.21 27.20
CA THR A 210 11.72 -5.87 26.39
C THR A 210 10.53 -5.60 27.30
N PHE A 211 9.82 -4.50 27.06
CA PHE A 211 8.52 -4.23 27.67
C PHE A 211 7.46 -4.18 26.58
N THR A 212 6.38 -4.92 26.80
CA THR A 212 5.26 -5.03 25.86
C THR A 212 4.01 -4.54 26.56
N THR A 213 3.31 -3.57 25.96
CA THR A 213 1.98 -3.16 26.40
C THR A 213 0.99 -3.29 25.24
N THR A 214 -0.26 -3.58 25.59
CA THR A 214 -1.33 -3.82 24.64
C THR A 214 -2.40 -2.75 24.87
N GLU A 215 -2.68 -1.92 23.86
CA GLU A 215 -3.80 -0.99 23.91
C GLU A 215 -4.94 -1.43 22.99
N LYS A 216 -6.16 -1.24 23.50
CA LYS A 216 -7.40 -1.54 22.80
C LYS A 216 -7.84 -0.31 22.02
N VAL A 217 -7.75 -0.36 20.70
CA VAL A 217 -8.19 0.71 19.82
C VAL A 217 -9.72 0.62 19.68
N THR A 218 -10.43 1.71 19.99
CA THR A 218 -11.86 1.83 19.68
C THR A 218 -12.07 2.95 18.68
N THR A 219 -12.72 2.64 17.56
CA THR A 219 -13.10 3.61 16.52
C THR A 219 -14.50 4.16 16.80
N PRO A 220 -14.79 5.42 16.47
CA PRO A 220 -16.13 5.97 16.61
C PRO A 220 -16.96 5.52 15.40
N ILE A 221 -17.65 4.39 15.53
CA ILE A 221 -18.98 4.03 15.00
C ILE A 221 -19.19 2.53 15.28
N ASN A 222 -20.27 2.21 16.00
CA ASN A 222 -20.61 0.89 16.54
C ASN A 222 -20.51 -0.31 15.56
N LYS A 223 -19.46 -1.12 15.65
CA LYS A 223 -19.46 -2.61 15.71
C LYS A 223 -18.04 -3.14 15.97
N PRO A 224 -17.88 -4.30 16.66
CA PRO A 224 -16.60 -4.68 17.25
C PRO A 224 -15.65 -5.26 16.19
N ILE A 225 -14.47 -4.66 16.06
CA ILE A 225 -13.29 -5.35 15.55
C ILE A 225 -12.27 -5.25 16.68
N ASP A 226 -12.07 -6.35 17.41
CA ASP A 226 -10.99 -6.46 18.40
C ASP A 226 -9.66 -6.54 17.65
N SER A 227 -9.13 -5.40 17.20
CA SER A 227 -7.73 -5.30 16.79
C SER A 227 -6.93 -4.68 17.94
N TYR A 228 -6.12 -5.52 18.57
CA TYR A 228 -5.11 -5.07 19.53
C TYR A 228 -3.87 -4.64 18.76
N LYS A 229 -3.39 -3.41 18.98
CA LYS A 229 -2.06 -3.00 18.51
C LYS A 229 -1.06 -3.37 19.59
N GLN A 230 -0.11 -4.25 19.26
CA GLN A 230 1.00 -4.56 20.15
C GLN A 230 2.13 -3.58 19.83
N ILE A 231 2.48 -2.73 20.79
CA ILE A 231 3.58 -1.78 20.65
C ILE A 231 4.72 -2.32 21.50
N THR A 232 5.82 -2.71 20.84
CA THR A 232 7.06 -3.14 21.49
C THR A 232 8.02 -1.97 21.46
N ILE A 233 8.37 -1.43 22.63
CA ILE A 233 9.36 -0.36 22.76
C ILE A 233 10.67 -1.01 23.21
N ILE A 234 11.72 -0.81 22.42
CA ILE A 234 13.09 -1.24 22.75
C ILE A 234 13.86 0.02 23.13
N MET A 235 14.33 0.11 24.36
CA MET A 235 15.15 1.23 24.82
C MET A 235 16.59 0.80 25.02
N PHE A 236 17.52 1.66 24.60
CA PHE A 236 18.95 1.53 24.87
C PHE A 236 19.24 2.12 26.26
N SER A 237 19.91 1.35 27.13
CA SER A 237 20.62 1.92 28.28
C SER A 237 22.07 2.12 27.85
N ASN A 238 22.52 3.36 27.81
CA ASN A 238 23.96 3.64 27.78
C ASN A 238 24.39 3.73 29.25
N ASP A 239 25.09 2.72 29.73
CA ASP A 239 25.98 2.86 30.90
C ASP A 239 27.33 3.44 30.44
#